data_AF-A0A5C9E288-F1
#
_entry.id   AF-A0A5C9E288-F1
#
_cell.length_a   1.000
_cell.length_b   1.000
_cell.length_c   1.000
_cell.angle_alpha   90.00
_cell.angle_beta   90.00
_cell.angle_gamma   90.00
#
_symmetry.space_group_name_H-M   'P 1'
#
loop_
_entity.id
_entity.type
_entity.pdbx_description
1 polymer ?
#
loop_
_entity_poly.entity_id
_entity_poly.type
_entity_poly.pdbx_seq_one_letter_code
_entity_poly.pdbx_strand_id
1 'polypeptide(L)'
;MMDVKPELCAKIVGRVRKPEDDTIFIQIEEQFWEATLNMDKFSHIIVLWWITERDRTPDRMNLTGTPPKPDAELSGVFATRSPRRPTPIGVSIVAIKEILPEKRRIIIDQIDAFDNTPVVDIKPYMPSSDRVDDAKVPSWFEDNEPRYTTF
;
A
#
# COMPACT_ATOMS: atom_id res chain seq x y z
N MET A 1 -7.47 10.27 36.08
CA MET A 1 -8.31 10.22 34.86
C MET A 1 -7.56 9.31 33.90
N MET A 2 -8.11 8.14 33.56
CA MET A 2 -7.44 7.25 32.62
C MET A 2 -7.51 7.89 31.24
N ASP A 3 -6.36 8.31 30.71
CA ASP A 3 -6.21 8.65 29.30
C ASP A 3 -6.45 7.38 28.48
N VAL A 4 -7.71 7.09 28.18
CA VAL A 4 -8.04 6.12 27.14
C VAL A 4 -7.61 6.77 25.84
N LYS A 5 -6.39 6.46 25.39
CA LYS A 5 -5.97 6.73 24.01
C LYS A 5 -7.06 6.16 23.10
N PRO A 6 -7.58 6.92 22.12
CA PRO A 6 -8.52 6.35 21.17
C PRO A 6 -7.85 5.16 20.47
N GLU A 7 -8.41 3.97 20.66
CA GLU A 7 -8.03 2.78 19.91
C GLU A 7 -8.50 2.97 18.47
N LEU A 8 -7.55 3.03 17.53
CA LEU A 8 -7.84 3.05 16.10
C LEU A 8 -8.03 1.60 15.63
N CYS A 9 -9.25 1.25 15.21
CA CYS A 9 -9.56 -0.04 14.62
C CYS A 9 -9.65 0.06 13.10
N ALA A 10 -8.86 -0.74 12.37
CA ALA A 10 -8.96 -0.89 10.92
C ALA A 10 -9.77 -2.15 10.56
N LYS A 11 -10.56 -2.09 9.49
CA LYS A 11 -11.25 -3.27 8.93
C LYS A 11 -10.43 -3.85 7.79
N ILE A 12 -10.44 -5.17 7.64
CA ILE A 12 -9.92 -5.84 6.44
C ILE A 12 -11.01 -5.76 5.38
N VAL A 13 -10.78 -4.98 4.32
CA VAL A 13 -11.75 -4.80 3.23
C VAL A 13 -11.59 -5.83 2.12
N GLY A 14 -10.41 -6.45 2.06
CA GLY A 14 -10.05 -7.48 1.11
C GLY A 14 -8.66 -8.02 1.39
N ARG A 15 -8.15 -8.86 0.48
CA ARG A 15 -6.82 -9.45 0.59
C ARG A 15 -6.13 -9.48 -0.75
N VAL A 16 -4.82 -9.23 -0.73
CA VAL A 16 -3.95 -9.49 -1.89
C VAL A 16 -3.89 -10.98 -2.12
N ARG A 17 -4.02 -11.41 -3.37
CA ARG A 17 -3.87 -12.79 -3.81
C ARG A 17 -2.85 -12.88 -4.94
N LYS A 18 -1.95 -13.87 -4.82
CA LYS A 18 -0.90 -14.19 -5.78
C LYS A 18 -0.87 -15.71 -6.05
N PRO A 19 -1.84 -16.26 -6.81
CA PRO A 19 -1.79 -17.64 -7.32
C PRO A 19 -0.53 -17.94 -8.14
N GLU A 20 -0.33 -19.21 -8.50
CA GLU A 20 0.82 -19.69 -9.27
C GLU A 20 0.86 -19.19 -10.73
N ASP A 21 -0.24 -18.65 -11.27
CA ASP A 21 -0.36 -18.21 -12.66
C ASP A 21 0.10 -16.76 -12.90
N ASP A 22 0.94 -16.23 -12.01
CA ASP A 22 1.44 -14.84 -11.97
C ASP A 22 0.35 -13.75 -11.90
N THR A 23 -0.93 -14.11 -11.81
CA THR A 23 -2.02 -13.13 -11.65
C THR A 23 -1.95 -12.51 -10.27
N ILE A 24 -2.01 -11.18 -10.19
CA ILE A 24 -2.11 -10.46 -8.92
C ILE A 24 -3.48 -9.81 -8.85
N PHE A 25 -4.21 -10.06 -7.77
CA PHE A 25 -5.51 -9.43 -7.58
C PHE A 25 -5.84 -9.14 -6.12
N ILE A 26 -6.75 -8.19 -5.91
CA ILE A 26 -7.36 -7.96 -4.60
C ILE A 26 -8.70 -8.69 -4.59
N GLN A 27 -8.83 -9.66 -3.68
CA GLN A 27 -10.10 -10.32 -3.37
C GLN A 27 -10.84 -9.47 -2.34
N ILE A 28 -11.94 -8.84 -2.75
CA ILE A 28 -12.76 -7.99 -1.89
C ILE A 28 -13.70 -8.85 -1.05
N GLU A 29 -13.85 -8.52 0.23
CA GLU A 29 -14.82 -9.19 1.11
C GLU A 29 -16.25 -8.87 0.67
N GLU A 30 -17.13 -9.86 0.78
CA GLU A 30 -18.50 -9.78 0.24
C GLU A 30 -19.26 -8.54 0.70
N GLN A 31 -19.22 -8.25 2.00
CA GLN A 31 -19.90 -7.12 2.63
C GLN A 31 -19.39 -5.73 2.19
N PHE A 32 -18.25 -5.67 1.51
CA PHE A 32 -17.68 -4.40 1.01
C PHE A 32 -17.68 -4.31 -0.52
N TRP A 33 -18.19 -5.33 -1.23
CA TRP A 33 -18.14 -5.35 -2.69
C TRP A 33 -18.86 -4.16 -3.33
N GLU A 34 -20.00 -3.73 -2.78
CA GLU A 34 -20.76 -2.57 -3.28
C GLU A 34 -19.90 -1.28 -3.34
N ALA A 35 -18.89 -1.15 -2.46
CA ALA A 35 -17.98 -0.01 -2.46
C ALA A 35 -17.08 0.09 -3.70
N THR A 36 -17.04 -0.95 -4.55
CA THR A 36 -16.26 -0.97 -5.80
C THR A 36 -16.98 -0.39 -7.00
N LEU A 37 -18.23 0.05 -6.85
CA LEU A 37 -19.03 0.62 -7.92
C LEU A 37 -18.28 1.77 -8.63
N ASN A 38 -18.21 1.72 -9.96
CA ASN A 38 -17.53 2.67 -10.84
C ASN A 38 -16.00 2.75 -10.69
N MET A 39 -15.34 1.81 -9.97
CA MET A 39 -13.88 1.76 -9.93
C MET A 39 -13.24 1.50 -11.30
N ASP A 40 -13.98 0.89 -12.24
CA ASP A 40 -13.57 0.66 -13.63
C ASP A 40 -13.36 1.97 -14.42
N LYS A 41 -13.80 3.11 -13.89
CA LYS A 41 -13.55 4.44 -14.48
C LYS A 41 -12.15 4.99 -14.17
N PHE A 42 -11.39 4.33 -13.31
CA PHE A 42 -10.04 4.75 -12.93
C PHE A 42 -9.01 3.76 -13.48
N SER A 43 -7.89 4.27 -14.00
CA SER A 43 -6.78 3.43 -14.44
C SER A 43 -5.89 2.96 -13.29
N HIS A 44 -5.81 3.74 -12.21
CA HIS A 44 -4.95 3.48 -11.07
C HIS A 44 -5.68 3.73 -9.75
N ILE A 45 -5.27 2.99 -8.74
CA ILE A 45 -5.75 3.10 -7.36
C ILE A 45 -4.58 3.13 -6.38
N ILE A 46 -4.81 3.78 -5.25
CA ILE A 46 -3.96 3.72 -4.06
C ILE A 46 -4.53 2.63 -3.16
N VAL A 47 -3.71 1.63 -2.84
CA VAL A 47 -4.06 0.51 -1.97
C VAL A 47 -3.32 0.66 -0.65
N LEU A 48 -4.05 0.73 0.45
CA LEU A 48 -3.50 0.66 1.80
C LEU A 48 -3.64 -0.78 2.28
N TRP A 49 -2.54 -1.36 2.74
CA TRP A 49 -2.48 -2.75 3.16
C TRP A 49 -1.66 -2.91 4.44
N TRP A 50 -1.91 -3.99 5.17
CA TRP A 50 -1.33 -4.23 6.50
C TRP A 50 -0.10 -5.12 6.40
N ILE A 51 1.06 -4.64 6.84
CA ILE A 51 2.32 -5.38 6.79
C ILE A 51 2.37 -6.40 7.93
N THR A 52 1.65 -7.51 7.75
CA THR A 52 1.49 -8.57 8.76
C THR A 52 2.82 -9.14 9.23
N GLU A 53 3.83 -9.22 8.36
CA GLU A 53 5.15 -9.82 8.63
C GLU A 53 5.99 -8.99 9.61
N ARG A 54 5.57 -7.74 9.88
CA ARG A 54 6.22 -6.80 10.81
C ARG A 54 5.26 -6.28 11.89
N ASP A 55 4.07 -6.86 12.04
CA ASP A 55 3.12 -6.48 13.09
C ASP A 55 3.42 -7.18 14.42
N ARG A 56 4.57 -6.85 14.99
CA ARG A 56 4.98 -7.30 16.34
C ARG A 56 5.62 -6.16 17.10
N THR A 57 5.45 -6.13 18.42
CA THR A 57 5.90 -5.02 19.28
C THR A 57 7.33 -4.55 19.01
N PRO A 58 8.35 -5.43 18.86
CA PRO A 58 9.71 -4.96 18.59
C PRO A 58 9.86 -4.20 17.27
N ASP A 59 9.17 -4.62 16.21
CA ASP A 59 9.23 -3.95 14.91
C ASP A 59 8.43 -2.63 14.91
N ARG A 60 7.31 -2.59 15.64
CA ARG A 60 6.50 -1.37 15.78
C ARG A 60 7.18 -0.29 16.62
N MET A 61 8.01 -0.71 17.59
CA MET A 61 8.81 0.18 18.42
C MET A 61 10.17 0.51 17.81
N ASN A 62 10.51 -0.03 16.64
CA ASN A 62 11.71 0.35 15.92
C ASN A 62 11.45 1.67 15.16
N LEU A 63 12.04 2.76 15.65
CA LEU A 63 11.77 4.12 15.19
C LEU A 63 12.80 4.65 14.18
N THR A 64 13.85 3.87 13.89
CA THR A 64 14.92 4.28 12.97
C THR A 64 15.33 3.13 12.05
N GLY A 65 15.81 3.44 10.86
CA GLY A 65 16.38 2.46 9.95
C GLY A 65 17.17 3.11 8.82
N THR A 66 18.15 2.37 8.31
CA THR A 66 18.88 2.76 7.12
C THR A 66 18.17 2.18 5.89
N PRO A 67 17.71 3.01 4.93
CA PRO A 67 17.18 2.52 3.67
C PRO A 67 18.16 1.56 2.97
N PRO A 68 17.67 0.55 2.22
CA PRO A 68 18.53 -0.40 1.50
C PRO A 68 19.08 0.24 0.22
N LYS A 69 19.83 1.34 0.36
CA LYS A 69 20.40 2.15 -0.72
C LYS A 69 21.87 2.45 -0.39
N PRO A 70 22.77 2.50 -1.40
CA PRO A 70 24.13 2.98 -1.19
C PRO A 70 24.14 4.35 -0.54
N ASP A 71 25.09 4.56 0.38
CA ASP A 71 25.31 5.84 1.08
C ASP A 71 24.09 6.39 1.86
N ALA A 72 23.05 5.58 2.06
CA ALA A 72 21.89 6.01 2.81
C ALA A 72 22.22 6.17 4.30
N GLU A 73 21.76 7.27 4.87
CA GLU A 73 21.99 7.58 6.26
C GLU A 73 20.93 6.96 7.18
N LEU A 74 21.30 6.74 8.44
CA LEU A 74 20.34 6.33 9.48
C LEU A 74 19.24 7.39 9.59
N SER A 75 18.00 6.98 9.31
CA SER A 75 16.86 7.89 9.24
C SER A 75 15.76 7.44 10.21
N GLY A 76 14.93 8.38 10.67
CA GLY A 76 13.68 8.04 11.35
C GLY A 76 12.74 7.28 10.41
N VAL A 77 11.94 6.32 10.90
CA VAL A 77 11.06 5.48 10.05
C VAL A 77 9.98 6.26 9.30
N PHE A 78 9.70 7.51 9.71
CA PHE A 78 8.80 8.43 9.00
C PHE A 78 9.46 9.15 7.81
N ALA A 79 10.80 9.20 7.78
CA ALA A 79 11.56 9.66 6.63
C ALA A 79 11.89 8.52 5.63
N THR A 80 11.36 7.32 5.87
CA THR A 80 11.59 6.14 5.03
C THR A 80 10.28 5.42 4.69
N ARG A 81 10.39 4.37 3.86
CA ARG A 81 9.32 3.39 3.62
C ARG A 81 9.57 2.06 4.32
N SER A 82 10.30 2.08 5.46
CA SER A 82 10.57 0.88 6.25
C SER A 82 9.26 0.17 6.64
N PRO A 83 9.19 -1.16 6.52
CA PRO A 83 8.05 -1.93 7.01
C PRO A 83 8.01 -2.04 8.54
N ARG A 84 9.12 -1.72 9.23
CA ARG A 84 9.17 -1.57 10.69
C ARG A 84 8.74 -0.15 11.05
N ARG A 85 7.55 0.00 11.63
CA ARG A 85 6.95 1.30 11.97
C ARG A 85 5.79 1.16 12.98
N PRO A 86 5.45 2.22 13.73
CA PRO A 86 4.42 2.17 14.78
C PRO A 86 3.06 1.63 14.32
N THR A 87 2.64 1.98 13.11
CA THR A 87 1.45 1.42 12.45
C THR A 87 1.90 0.79 11.13
N PRO A 88 1.90 -0.54 11.00
CA PRO A 88 2.48 -1.25 9.85
C PRO A 88 1.56 -1.19 8.63
N ILE A 89 1.37 0.02 8.09
CA ILE A 89 0.62 0.25 6.85
C ILE A 89 1.60 0.43 5.70
N GLY A 90 1.43 -0.42 4.68
CA GLY A 90 2.00 -0.26 3.35
C GLY A 90 1.05 0.52 2.44
N VAL A 91 1.63 1.20 1.45
CA VAL A 91 0.89 2.01 0.47
C VAL A 91 1.45 1.72 -0.90
N SER A 92 0.59 1.32 -1.83
CA SER A 92 0.99 1.02 -3.21
C SER A 92 0.05 1.75 -4.16
N ILE A 93 0.61 2.40 -5.17
CA ILE A 93 -0.14 2.83 -6.35
C ILE A 93 -0.05 1.68 -7.35
N VAL A 94 -1.20 1.21 -7.84
CA VAL A 94 -1.30 0.05 -8.73
C VAL A 94 -2.23 0.36 -9.89
N ALA A 95 -1.98 -0.22 -11.07
CA ALA A 95 -2.85 -0.11 -12.22
C ALA A 95 -3.96 -1.16 -12.16
N ILE A 96 -5.21 -0.76 -12.38
CA ILE A 96 -6.32 -1.70 -12.57
C ILE A 96 -6.19 -2.31 -13.97
N LYS A 97 -6.09 -3.63 -14.05
CA LYS A 97 -6.10 -4.37 -15.31
C LYS A 97 -7.51 -4.80 -15.70
N GLU A 98 -8.27 -5.26 -14.72
CA GLU A 98 -9.63 -5.76 -14.92
C GLU A 98 -10.38 -5.78 -13.58
N ILE A 99 -11.71 -5.64 -13.63
CA ILE A 99 -12.60 -5.86 -12.48
C ILE A 99 -13.55 -7.00 -12.85
N LEU A 100 -13.62 -8.02 -11.99
CA LEU A 100 -14.41 -9.24 -12.17
C LEU A 100 -15.49 -9.34 -11.09
N PRO A 101 -16.70 -8.78 -11.31
CA PRO A 101 -17.74 -8.70 -10.29
C PRO A 101 -18.24 -10.04 -9.77
N GLU A 102 -18.36 -11.03 -10.66
CA GLU A 102 -18.82 -12.37 -10.33
C GLU A 102 -17.85 -13.12 -9.41
N LYS A 103 -16.60 -12.65 -9.31
CA LYS A 103 -15.57 -13.21 -8.42
C LYS A 103 -15.18 -12.26 -7.28
N ARG A 104 -15.70 -11.03 -7.26
CA ARG A 104 -15.28 -9.94 -6.34
C ARG A 104 -13.78 -9.65 -6.39
N ARG A 105 -13.21 -9.61 -7.60
CA ARG A 105 -11.76 -9.43 -7.81
C ARG A 105 -11.46 -8.14 -8.56
N ILE A 106 -10.38 -7.50 -8.15
CA ILE A 106 -9.74 -6.39 -8.87
C ILE A 106 -8.36 -6.90 -9.29
N ILE A 107 -8.17 -7.17 -10.58
CA ILE A 107 -6.88 -7.60 -11.14
C ILE A 107 -5.98 -6.37 -11.26
N ILE A 108 -4.74 -6.48 -10.78
CA ILE A 108 -3.77 -5.38 -10.73
C ILE A 108 -2.43 -5.78 -11.37
N ASP A 109 -1.62 -4.80 -11.76
CA ASP A 109 -0.30 -5.04 -12.34
C ASP A 109 0.73 -5.59 -11.36
N GLN A 110 0.84 -4.97 -10.19
CA GLN A 110 1.90 -5.23 -9.24
C GLN A 110 1.50 -4.80 -7.84
N ILE A 111 2.08 -5.43 -6.82
CA ILE A 111 2.04 -4.93 -5.44
C ILE A 111 3.19 -5.53 -4.64
N ASP A 112 3.80 -4.73 -3.78
CA ASP A 112 4.87 -5.08 -2.84
C ASP A 112 4.34 -5.69 -1.53
N ALA A 113 3.23 -6.45 -1.63
CA ALA A 113 2.61 -7.23 -0.56
C ALA A 113 2.77 -8.75 -0.81
N PHE A 114 2.70 -9.56 0.23
CA PHE A 114 2.69 -11.02 0.09
C PHE A 114 1.30 -11.55 -0.30
N ASP A 115 1.22 -12.84 -0.68
CA ASP A 115 -0.09 -13.49 -0.79
C ASP A 115 -0.81 -13.45 0.57
N ASN A 116 -2.13 -13.31 0.52
CA ASN A 116 -3.02 -13.23 1.68
C ASN A 116 -2.85 -11.98 2.56
N THR A 117 -2.02 -11.01 2.18
CA THR A 117 -1.85 -9.73 2.90
C THR A 117 -3.19 -8.97 2.99
N PRO A 118 -3.61 -8.51 4.19
CA PRO A 118 -4.84 -7.75 4.36
C PRO A 118 -4.78 -6.37 3.67
N VAL A 119 -5.83 -6.03 2.94
CA VAL A 119 -6.09 -4.67 2.44
C VAL A 119 -7.01 -3.98 3.44
N VAL A 120 -6.67 -2.75 3.82
CA VAL A 120 -7.44 -1.95 4.79
C VAL A 120 -8.25 -0.83 4.14
N ASP A 121 -7.80 -0.33 2.99
CA ASP A 121 -8.50 0.73 2.24
C ASP A 121 -8.05 0.78 0.78
N ILE A 122 -8.90 1.32 -0.09
CA ILE A 122 -8.62 1.54 -1.51
C ILE A 122 -9.17 2.91 -1.91
N LYS A 123 -8.36 3.71 -2.60
CA LYS A 123 -8.74 5.03 -3.10
C LYS A 123 -8.41 5.17 -4.59
N PRO A 124 -9.19 5.92 -5.38
CA PRO A 124 -8.77 6.28 -6.73
C PRO A 124 -7.47 7.10 -6.67
N TYR A 125 -6.54 6.85 -7.59
CA TYR A 125 -5.41 7.76 -7.81
C TYR A 125 -5.88 8.94 -8.65
N MET A 126 -5.76 10.14 -8.11
CA MET A 126 -6.16 11.40 -8.73
C MET A 126 -4.93 12.27 -8.97
N PRO A 127 -4.43 12.40 -10.21
CA PRO A 127 -3.28 13.24 -10.51
C PRO A 127 -3.40 14.68 -9.98
N SER A 128 -4.61 15.23 -9.95
CA SER A 128 -4.89 16.58 -9.45
C SER A 128 -4.61 16.79 -7.95
N SER A 129 -4.56 15.72 -7.15
CA SER A 129 -4.29 15.80 -5.70
C SER A 129 -3.09 14.97 -5.25
N ASP A 130 -2.77 13.90 -5.97
CA ASP A 130 -1.80 12.89 -5.52
C ASP A 130 -0.43 13.02 -6.21
N ARG A 131 -0.35 13.79 -7.30
CA ARG A 131 0.90 14.06 -8.02
C ARG A 131 1.51 15.38 -7.59
N VAL A 132 2.82 15.35 -7.33
CA VAL A 132 3.64 16.55 -7.10
C VAL A 132 4.80 16.47 -8.09
N ASP A 133 4.79 17.34 -9.10
CA ASP A 133 5.70 17.25 -10.24
C ASP A 133 7.16 17.57 -9.86
N ASP A 134 7.39 18.44 -8.88
CA ASP A 134 8.70 18.91 -8.44
C ASP A 134 9.09 18.41 -7.03
N ALA A 135 8.61 17.21 -6.67
CA ALA A 135 8.91 16.59 -5.40
C ALA A 135 10.43 16.39 -5.19
N LYS A 136 10.93 16.75 -4.01
CA LYS A 136 12.33 16.55 -3.62
C LYS A 136 12.47 15.29 -2.78
N VAL A 137 13.56 14.56 -3.00
CA VAL A 137 13.96 13.39 -2.22
C VAL A 137 15.43 13.51 -1.81
N PRO A 138 15.87 12.83 -0.73
CA PRO A 138 17.30 12.67 -0.44
C PRO A 138 18.08 12.04 -1.59
N SER A 139 19.38 12.33 -1.68
CA SER A 139 20.26 11.88 -2.78
C SER A 139 20.24 10.36 -3.01
N TRP A 140 20.17 9.56 -1.94
CA TRP A 140 20.09 8.09 -2.02
C TRP A 140 18.76 7.55 -2.58
N PHE A 141 17.82 8.42 -2.95
CA PHE A 141 16.57 8.07 -3.63
C PHE A 141 16.41 8.74 -5.01
N GLU A 142 17.36 9.59 -5.44
CA GLU A 142 17.29 10.29 -6.73
C GLU A 142 17.40 9.33 -7.93
N ASP A 143 18.05 8.18 -7.75
CA ASP A 143 18.22 7.12 -8.75
C ASP A 143 17.02 6.16 -8.87
N ASN A 144 15.92 6.41 -8.14
CA ASN A 144 14.75 5.55 -8.22
C ASN A 144 14.05 5.71 -9.57
N GLU A 145 14.02 4.63 -10.35
CA GLU A 145 13.23 4.56 -11.57
C GLU A 145 11.73 4.76 -11.30
N PRO A 146 11.03 5.63 -12.06
CA PRO A 146 9.58 5.76 -11.96
C PRO A 146 8.87 4.43 -12.20
N ARG A 147 8.00 4.01 -11.28
CA ARG A 147 7.19 2.78 -11.46
C ARG A 147 6.23 2.88 -12.65
N TYR A 148 5.76 4.10 -12.93
CA TYR A 148 4.90 4.41 -14.05
C TYR A 148 5.56 5.56 -14.81
N THR A 149 5.99 5.31 -16.04
CA THR A 149 6.39 6.37 -16.95
C THR A 149 5.13 7.01 -17.53
N THR A 150 5.14 8.33 -17.67
CA THR A 150 4.16 9.02 -18.53
C THR A 150 4.31 8.51 -19.96
N PHE A 151 3.19 8.18 -20.61
CA PHE A 151 3.12 8.17 -22.08
C PHE A 151 3.25 9.59 -22.61
#